data_AF-A0A978VC52-F1
#
_entry.id   AF-A0A978VC52-F1
#
_cell.length_a   1.000
_cell.length_b   1.000
_cell.length_c   1.000
_cell.angle_alpha   90.00
_cell.angle_beta   90.00
_cell.angle_gamma   90.00
#
_symmetry.space_group_name_H-M   'P 1'
#
loop_
_entity.id
_entity.type
_entity.pdbx_description
1 polymer ?
#
loop_
_entity_poly.entity_id
_entity_poly.type
_entity_poly.pdbx_seq_one_letter_code
_entity_poly.pdbx_strand_id
1 'polypeptide(L)'
;MNCLKSDREALIDFKNGLHDPENWLSSWKASNCCQWRGITCENTTGAVIAVDLHNPHLQDFDSSGRGRIRLDKVPDQAPILN
;
A
#
# COMPACT_ATOMS: atom_id res chain seq x y z
N MET A 1 -1.50 -18.98 1.96
CA MET A 1 -0.21 -18.26 2.00
C MET A 1 -0.45 -16.95 2.72
N ASN A 2 0.18 -16.73 3.86
CA ASN A 2 0.11 -15.47 4.61
C ASN A 2 1.45 -14.73 4.46
N CYS A 3 1.42 -13.41 4.50
CA CYS A 3 2.65 -12.64 4.51
C CYS A 3 3.31 -12.59 5.89
N LEU A 4 4.58 -12.19 5.93
CA LEU A 4 5.30 -11.95 7.16
C LEU A 4 4.59 -10.88 8.00
N LYS A 5 4.60 -11.06 9.33
CA LYS A 5 3.98 -10.10 10.26
C LYS A 5 4.60 -8.70 10.12
N SER A 6 5.92 -8.63 9.93
CA SER A 6 6.67 -7.38 9.70
C SER A 6 6.21 -6.66 8.43
N ASP A 7 6.00 -7.40 7.34
CA ASP A 7 5.56 -6.82 6.08
C ASP A 7 4.15 -6.26 6.21
N ARG A 8 3.26 -7.00 6.89
CA ARG A 8 1.91 -6.51 7.17
C ARG A 8 1.93 -5.23 7.98
N GLU A 9 2.72 -5.16 9.04
CA GLU A 9 2.85 -3.97 9.89
C GLU A 9 3.39 -2.77 9.10
N ALA A 10 4.48 -2.97 8.35
CA ALA A 10 5.05 -1.94 7.49
C ALA A 10 4.07 -1.42 6.43
N LEU A 11 3.26 -2.30 5.82
CA LEU A 11 2.25 -1.91 4.84
C LEU A 11 1.06 -1.15 5.47
N ILE A 12 0.67 -1.49 6.70
CA ILE A 12 -0.35 -0.72 7.43
C ILE A 12 0.17 0.67 7.79
N ASP A 13 1.41 0.76 8.27
CA ASP A 13 2.06 2.06 8.55
C ASP A 13 2.19 2.90 7.29
N PHE A 14 2.60 2.29 6.18
CA PHE A 14 2.64 2.93 4.87
C PHE A 14 1.25 3.44 4.45
N LYS A 15 0.20 2.63 4.58
CA LYS A 15 -1.19 3.04 4.29
C LYS A 15 -1.65 4.22 5.16
N ASN A 16 -1.28 4.24 6.42
CA ASN A 16 -1.64 5.33 7.34
C ASN A 16 -0.91 6.65 7.02
N GLY A 17 0.18 6.59 6.26
CA GLY A 17 0.88 7.73 5.68
C GLY A 17 0.42 8.09 4.26
N LEU A 18 -0.81 7.70 3.90
CA LEU A 18 -1.43 8.06 2.63
C LEU A 18 -2.82 8.68 2.84
N HIS A 19 -3.09 9.78 2.15
CA HIS A 19 -4.44 10.29 1.99
C HIS A 19 -5.12 9.60 0.81
N ASP A 20 -6.03 8.69 1.15
CA ASP A 20 -6.80 7.83 0.24
C ASP A 20 -8.31 8.09 0.35
N PRO A 21 -8.81 9.25 -0.13
CA PRO A 21 -10.22 9.62 0.01
C PRO A 21 -11.17 8.70 -0.78
N GLU A 22 -10.66 8.02 -1.81
CA GLU A 22 -11.43 7.13 -2.68
C GLU A 22 -11.36 5.65 -2.22
N ASN A 23 -10.71 5.36 -1.09
CA ASN A 23 -10.60 4.02 -0.52
C ASN A 23 -9.97 2.97 -1.46
N TRP A 24 -8.98 3.38 -2.25
CA TRP A 24 -8.25 2.48 -3.15
C TRP A 24 -7.51 1.37 -2.40
N LEU A 25 -7.12 1.62 -1.15
CA LEU A 25 -6.45 0.65 -0.25
C LEU A 25 -7.44 -0.03 0.72
N SER A 26 -8.72 -0.09 0.36
CA SER A 26 -9.76 -0.72 1.20
C SER A 26 -9.52 -2.21 1.48
N SER A 27 -8.79 -2.93 0.62
CA SER A 27 -8.42 -4.33 0.87
C SER A 27 -7.34 -4.49 1.94
N TRP A 28 -6.59 -3.43 2.25
CA TRP A 28 -5.47 -3.44 3.19
C TRP A 28 -5.95 -3.38 4.64
N LYS A 29 -6.54 -4.47 5.11
CA LYS A 29 -7.10 -4.61 6.48
C LYS A 29 -7.15 -6.04 7.01
N ALA A 30 -7.05 -7.05 6.14
CA ALA A 30 -7.10 -8.46 6.52
C ALA A 30 -5.74 -9.01 6.97
N SER A 31 -5.72 -10.15 7.66
CA SER A 31 -4.47 -10.77 8.14
C SER A 31 -3.52 -11.23 7.02
N ASN A 32 -4.07 -11.55 5.84
CA ASN A 32 -3.31 -12.04 4.69
C ASN A 32 -3.04 -10.92 3.67
N CYS A 33 -1.90 -10.23 3.80
CA CYS A 33 -1.58 -9.11 2.91
C CYS A 33 -1.25 -9.51 1.47
N CYS A 34 -0.91 -10.77 1.19
CA CYS A 34 -0.74 -11.27 -0.18
C CYS A 34 -2.04 -11.28 -1.00
N GLN A 35 -3.19 -11.12 -0.34
CA GLN A 35 -4.50 -10.99 -1.00
C GLN A 35 -4.94 -9.54 -1.17
N TRP A 36 -4.13 -8.59 -0.68
CA TRP A 36 -4.45 -7.17 -0.86
C TRP A 36 -4.17 -6.76 -2.30
N ARG A 37 -5.00 -5.84 -2.81
CA ARG A 37 -4.81 -5.22 -4.12
C ARG A 37 -3.41 -4.61 -4.20
N GLY A 38 -2.69 -4.95 -5.27
CA GLY A 38 -1.37 -4.42 -5.56
C GLY A 38 -0.22 -5.07 -4.80
N ILE A 39 -0.47 -6.06 -3.94
CA ILE A 39 0.61 -6.76 -3.22
C ILE A 39 1.01 -8.02 -3.98
N THR A 40 2.31 -8.15 -4.24
CA THR A 40 2.92 -9.39 -4.73
C THR A 40 3.80 -9.99 -3.65
N CYS A 41 3.61 -11.28 -3.37
CA CYS A 41 4.42 -12.02 -2.43
C CYS A 41 5.27 -13.09 -3.12
N GLU A 42 6.41 -13.43 -2.53
CA GLU A 42 7.20 -14.60 -2.91
C GLU A 42 6.55 -15.87 -2.35
N ASN A 43 6.22 -16.83 -3.23
CA ASN A 43 5.31 -17.94 -2.95
C ASN A 43 5.72 -18.87 -1.79
N THR A 44 7.00 -18.91 -1.43
CA THR A 44 7.53 -19.87 -0.44
C THR A 44 7.61 -19.26 0.94
N THR A 45 8.13 -18.05 1.04
CA THR A 45 8.38 -17.32 2.29
C THR A 45 7.20 -16.46 2.72
N GLY A 46 6.35 -16.05 1.77
CA GLY A 46 5.33 -15.03 2.03
C GLY A 46 5.89 -13.61 2.13
N ALA A 47 7.17 -13.40 1.80
CA ALA A 47 7.75 -12.07 1.77
C ALA A 47 7.07 -11.21 0.71
N VAL A 48 6.72 -9.98 1.07
CA VAL A 48 6.20 -9.00 0.10
C VAL A 48 7.36 -8.52 -0.77
N ILE A 49 7.28 -8.76 -2.07
CA ILE A 49 8.33 -8.43 -3.05
C ILE A 49 7.96 -7.27 -3.97
N ALA A 50 6.68 -6.90 -4.03
CA ALA A 50 6.25 -5.70 -4.76
C ALA A 50 4.96 -5.11 -4.18
N VAL A 51 4.88 -3.78 -4.27
CA VAL A 51 3.69 -2.97 -3.96
C VAL A 51 3.38 -2.12 -5.18
N ASP A 52 2.23 -2.38 -5.80
CA ASP A 52 1.73 -1.68 -6.97
C ASP A 52 0.53 -0.79 -6.61
N LEU A 53 0.73 0.53 -6.69
CA LEU A 53 -0.28 1.56 -6.42
C LEU A 53 -0.74 2.26 -7.70
N HIS A 54 -0.41 1.73 -8.88
CA HIS A 54 -0.76 2.37 -10.14
C HIS A 54 -2.28 2.53 -10.25
N ASN A 55 -2.69 3.70 -10.74
CA ASN A 55 -4.08 3.93 -11.08
C ASN A 55 -4.38 3.26 -12.43
N PRO A 56 -5.21 2.20 -12.48
CA PRO A 56 -5.53 1.53 -13.74
C PRO A 56 -6.39 2.39 -14.67
N HIS A 57 -6.98 3.49 -14.17
CA HIS A 57 -7.86 4.38 -14.94
C HIS A 57 -7.12 5.56 -15.61
N LEU A 58 -5.79 5.62 -15.57
CA LEU A 58 -5.02 6.70 -16.24
C LEU A 58 -4.96 6.58 -17.77
N GLN A 59 -5.65 5.62 -18.39
CA GLN A 59 -5.69 5.51 -19.85
C GLN A 59 -6.71 6.46 -20.50
N ASP A 60 -7.65 7.02 -19.73
CA ASP A 60 -8.60 8.01 -20.23
C ASP A 60 -8.35 9.35 -19.52
N PHE A 61 -7.79 10.32 -20.24
CA PHE A 61 -7.81 11.73 -19.82
C PHE A 61 -9.27 12.22 -19.82
N ASP A 62 -10.01 11.91 -18.75
CA ASP A 62 -11.22 12.65 -18.42
C ASP A 62 -10.88 13.72 -17.37
N SER A 63 -11.43 14.91 -17.62
CA SER A 63 -11.18 16.19 -16.95
C SER A 63 -11.69 16.24 -15.50
N SER A 64 -12.05 15.08 -14.94
CA SER A 64 -12.76 14.92 -13.67
C SER A 64 -11.86 14.90 -12.44
N GLY A 65 -10.53 14.77 -12.59
CA GLY A 65 -9.57 14.91 -11.49
C GLY A 65 -9.75 13.94 -10.31
N ARG A 66 -10.56 12.88 -10.46
CA ARG A 66 -10.85 11.94 -9.36
C ARG A 66 -9.71 10.97 -9.13
N GLY A 67 -9.48 10.71 -7.84
CA GLY A 67 -8.75 9.56 -7.35
C GLY A 67 -7.27 9.60 -7.64
N ARG A 68 -6.51 10.16 -6.70
CA ARG A 68 -5.10 9.86 -6.58
C ARG A 68 -4.81 9.72 -5.11
N ILE A 69 -4.21 8.60 -4.74
CA ILE A 69 -3.56 8.48 -3.44
C ILE A 69 -2.48 9.56 -3.36
N ARG A 70 -2.49 10.34 -2.29
CA ARG A 70 -1.46 11.35 -1.99
C ARG A 70 -0.64 10.86 -0.81
N LEU A 71 0.66 11.12 -0.83
CA LEU A 71 1.47 11.04 0.37
C LEU A 71 1.04 12.21 1.26
N ASP A 72 0.35 11.92 2.35
CA ASP A 72 0.01 12.93 3.36
C ASP A 72 1.11 13.08 4.41
N LYS A 73 2.09 12.17 4.40
CA LYS A 73 3.26 12.24 5.27
C LYS A 73 4.52 11.76 4.54
N VAL A 74 5.45 12.68 4.27
CA VAL A 74 6.86 12.30 4.21
C VAL A 74 7.25 12.02 5.66
N PRO A 75 7.76 10.82 6.00
CA PRO A 75 8.24 10.59 7.36
C PRO A 75 9.45 11.50 7.59
N ASP A 76 9.24 12.60 8.31
CA ASP A 76 10.35 13.30 8.95
C ASP A 76 11.06 12.29 9.86
N GLN A 77 12.31 12.01 9.50
CA GLN A 77 13.28 11.13 10.17
C GLN A 77 12.71 10.03 11.09
N ALA A 78 12.90 8.77 10.67
CA ALA A 78 12.93 7.66 11.62
C ALA A 78 13.92 8.02 12.75
N PRO A 79 13.57 7.83 14.03
CA PRO A 79 14.49 8.10 15.12
C PRO A 79 15.74 7.25 14.89
N ILE A 80 16.90 7.91 14.85
CA ILE A 80 18.19 7.22 14.93
C ILE A 80 18.17 6.51 16.28
N LEU A 81 18.06 5.18 16.28
CA LEU A 81 18.27 4.40 17.50
C LEU A 81 19.74 4.57 17.87
N ASN A 82 19.98 5.23 19.00
CA ASN A 82 21.26 5.36 19.68
C ASN A 82 21.60 4.11 20.50
#